data_AF-A0AAF0BMM3-F1
#
_entry.id   AF-A0AAF0BMM3-F1
#
_cell.length_a   1.000
_cell.length_b   1.000
_cell.length_c   1.000
_cell.angle_alpha   90.00
_cell.angle_beta   90.00
_cell.angle_gamma   90.00
#
_symmetry.space_group_name_H-M   'P 1'
#
loop_
_entity.id
_entity.type
_entity.pdbx_description
1 polymer ?
#
loop_
_entity_poly.entity_id
_entity_poly.type
_entity_poly.pdbx_seq_one_letter_code
_entity_poly.pdbx_strand_id
1 'polypeptide(L)'
;MPDFANHVIGAVRTVGSASVTVRLSEDALATPGLASRYRIGGTLKLPVEGSLIFGTVRSVAATSEKGVDLTVDFLGERTEGSFSRGVRHFPMPGTEVLTTDDDDLAAVYAPTSDRTVRIGTVFPSDTLSAGINAEAMLSRHFAILGSTGTGKSTTTALIIHRLVEANPNAHIVILDPHNEYERAFQTNGVHVTTENLSIPYWLMNFEEHVELLIGRNTEGREAEIDILKRCLLDARKKSSATVGASRLTVDTPIPYKLTDLLARLDEELGRLDKAENVRPFLRLKLKIEELRTDQRYAFMFSGLLMQDNLASLVAKLMRFPVDGRPVSTLDLSGVPSDIVDVVVSLLSRLVFDFSMWSRSQRQARPVLLVCEEAHRYVPNAETETRIQSARKSLERIAKEGRKYGVSLGLVSQRPSDLSEAVLSQCGTILSMRMNNDRDRAFVTASMPEGSESFLASLPTLQNRECIIAGEGAPCPMRVRLDFLEEELRPASDDPRFTESWRQDIDCLDELVNDTIRNWRRGVR
;
A
#
# COMPACT_ATOMS: atom_id res chain seq x y z
N MET A 1 7.40 38.03 7.38
CA MET A 1 6.09 38.36 7.99
C MET A 1 6.35 38.75 9.45
N PRO A 2 5.48 39.57 10.08
CA PRO A 2 5.60 39.82 11.52
C PRO A 2 5.59 38.50 12.28
N ASP A 3 6.48 38.36 13.27
CA ASP A 3 6.49 37.19 14.13
C ASP A 3 5.35 37.33 15.16
N PHE A 4 4.27 36.59 14.93
CA PHE A 4 3.12 36.52 15.82
C PHE A 4 3.24 35.37 16.81
N ALA A 5 4.45 34.89 17.13
CA ALA A 5 4.66 33.90 18.18
C ALA A 5 4.04 34.35 19.52
N ASN A 6 3.39 33.42 20.24
CA ASN A 6 2.88 33.67 21.60
C ASN A 6 1.87 34.83 21.72
N HIS A 7 1.14 35.14 20.65
CA HIS A 7 0.16 36.21 20.65
C HIS A 7 -1.21 35.69 21.11
N VAL A 8 -1.84 36.37 22.07
CA VAL A 8 -3.18 36.02 22.57
C VAL A 8 -4.22 36.37 21.52
N ILE A 9 -4.95 35.37 21.03
CA ILE A 9 -5.97 35.55 20.00
C ILE A 9 -7.38 35.63 20.57
N GLY A 10 -7.58 35.21 21.82
CA GLY A 10 -8.91 35.07 22.40
C GLY A 10 -8.93 34.20 23.64
N ALA A 11 -10.13 33.79 24.05
CA ALA A 11 -10.34 32.96 25.23
C ALA A 11 -11.33 31.83 24.97
N VAL A 12 -11.16 30.71 25.69
CA VAL A 12 -12.05 29.56 25.65
C VAL A 12 -13.44 29.95 26.15
N ARG A 13 -14.46 29.66 25.34
CA ARG A 13 -15.87 29.90 25.67
C ARG A 13 -16.54 28.65 26.22
N THR A 14 -16.31 27.51 25.57
CA THR A 14 -16.88 26.22 25.94
C THR A 14 -15.85 25.11 25.76
N VAL A 15 -15.92 24.10 26.62
CA VAL A 15 -15.00 22.96 26.62
C VAL A 15 -15.80 21.69 26.40
N GLY A 16 -15.49 20.98 25.32
CA GLY A 16 -16.00 19.64 25.02
C GLY A 16 -14.95 18.56 25.32
N SER A 17 -15.30 17.31 25.05
CA SER A 17 -14.41 16.16 25.28
C SER A 17 -13.24 16.08 24.29
N ALA A 18 -13.42 16.57 23.05
CA ALA A 18 -12.42 16.49 21.98
C ALA A 18 -12.06 17.85 21.37
N SER A 19 -12.77 18.92 21.75
CA SER A 19 -12.62 20.25 21.17
C SER A 19 -13.02 21.35 22.14
N VAL A 20 -12.56 22.57 21.88
CA VAL A 20 -13.01 23.80 22.54
C VAL A 20 -13.59 24.78 21.52
N THR A 21 -14.47 25.65 22.00
CA THR A 21 -14.86 26.84 21.24
C THR A 21 -14.09 28.03 21.81
N VAL A 22 -13.45 28.80 20.94
CA VAL A 22 -12.64 29.97 21.31
C VAL A 22 -13.28 31.22 20.74
N ARG A 23 -13.49 32.23 21.59
CA ARG A 23 -13.94 33.56 21.18
C ARG A 23 -12.73 34.40 20.83
N LEU A 24 -12.62 34.87 19.58
CA LEU A 24 -11.55 35.80 19.20
C LEU A 24 -11.72 37.16 19.88
N SER A 25 -10.61 37.77 20.29
CA SER A 25 -10.61 39.15 20.82
C SER A 25 -10.76 40.16 19.67
N GLU A 26 -11.30 41.35 19.98
CA GLU A 26 -11.40 42.44 19.00
C GLU A 26 -10.02 42.86 18.48
N ASP A 27 -9.01 42.83 19.34
CA ASP A 27 -7.61 43.12 19.02
C ASP A 27 -7.03 42.10 18.00
N ALA A 28 -7.31 40.82 18.19
CA ALA A 28 -6.86 39.78 17.26
C ALA A 28 -7.51 39.94 15.88
N LEU A 29 -8.78 40.34 15.82
CA LEU A 29 -9.50 40.62 14.57
C LEU A 29 -8.98 41.89 13.88
N ALA A 30 -8.53 42.89 14.63
CA ALA A 30 -7.99 44.13 14.11
C ALA A 30 -6.53 44.00 13.64
N THR A 31 -5.78 43.02 14.15
CA THR A 31 -4.34 42.86 13.89
C THR A 31 -4.07 42.32 12.47
N PRO A 32 -3.46 43.12 11.56
CA PRO A 32 -3.23 42.69 10.18
C PRO A 32 -2.26 41.51 10.11
N GLY A 33 -2.64 40.46 9.38
CA GLY A 33 -1.80 39.28 9.15
C GLY A 33 -1.91 38.17 10.21
N LEU A 34 -2.45 38.46 11.40
CA LEU A 34 -2.65 37.45 12.45
C LEU A 34 -3.65 36.36 12.04
N ALA A 35 -4.62 36.71 11.19
CA ALA A 35 -5.59 35.78 10.59
C ALA A 35 -4.95 34.58 9.86
N SER A 36 -3.69 34.70 9.43
CA SER A 36 -2.96 33.58 8.85
C SER A 36 -2.67 32.45 9.86
N ARG A 37 -2.65 32.74 11.16
CA ARG A 37 -2.35 31.80 12.25
C ARG A 37 -3.58 31.07 12.79
N TYR A 38 -4.76 31.69 12.76
CA TYR A 38 -6.01 31.10 13.27
C TYR A 38 -7.00 30.67 12.17
N ARG A 39 -6.51 30.45 10.95
CA ARG A 39 -7.28 29.84 9.83
C ARG A 39 -7.48 28.34 10.05
N ILE A 40 -8.39 27.72 9.29
CA ILE A 40 -8.60 26.26 9.29
C ILE A 40 -7.27 25.53 9.08
N GLY A 41 -6.98 24.55 9.94
CA GLY A 41 -5.73 23.80 9.99
C GLY A 41 -4.56 24.53 10.68
N GLY A 42 -4.77 25.74 11.19
CA GLY A 42 -3.80 26.44 12.02
C GLY A 42 -3.70 25.81 13.42
N THR A 43 -2.50 25.73 13.96
CA THR A 43 -2.25 25.17 15.29
C THR A 43 -2.17 26.27 16.34
N LEU A 44 -2.92 26.10 17.42
CA LEU A 44 -3.01 27.00 18.55
C LEU A 44 -2.55 26.29 19.82
N LYS A 45 -2.17 27.08 20.83
CA LYS A 45 -1.82 26.56 22.15
C LYS A 45 -2.65 27.17 23.26
N LEU A 46 -2.95 26.37 24.27
CA LEU A 46 -3.73 26.75 25.45
C LEU A 46 -2.91 26.40 26.70
N PRO A 47 -2.46 27.41 27.47
CA PRO A 47 -1.77 27.18 28.73
C PRO A 47 -2.75 26.68 29.78
N VAL A 48 -2.40 25.57 30.41
CA VAL A 48 -3.09 25.02 31.58
C VAL A 48 -2.05 24.77 32.68
N GLU A 49 -2.50 24.45 33.89
CA GLU A 49 -1.61 24.32 35.04
C GLU A 49 -0.54 23.24 34.82
N GLY A 50 0.71 23.66 34.63
CA GLY A 50 1.86 22.76 34.43
C GLY A 50 2.01 22.16 33.02
N SER A 51 1.19 22.55 32.04
CA SER A 51 1.30 22.03 30.67
C SER A 51 0.72 22.96 29.59
N LEU A 52 1.01 22.63 28.32
CA LEU A 52 0.50 23.33 27.15
C LEU A 52 -0.32 22.35 26.30
N ILE A 53 -1.59 22.65 26.09
CA ILE A 53 -2.43 21.90 25.16
C ILE A 53 -2.25 22.50 23.77
N PHE A 54 -2.12 21.63 22.77
CA PHE A 54 -2.11 22.01 21.37
C PHE A 54 -3.39 21.58 20.70
N GLY A 55 -3.92 22.45 19.84
CA GLY A 55 -5.13 22.16 19.08
C GLY A 55 -5.10 22.72 17.67
N THR A 56 -5.89 22.14 16.78
CA THR A 56 -6.01 22.57 15.38
C THR A 56 -7.36 23.23 15.14
N VAL A 57 -7.37 24.35 14.41
CA VAL A 57 -8.61 25.06 14.05
C VAL A 57 -9.41 24.22 13.06
N ARG A 58 -10.57 23.70 13.50
CA ARG A 58 -11.52 22.94 12.67
C ARG A 58 -12.40 23.87 11.85
N SER A 59 -12.93 24.93 12.45
CA SER A 59 -13.86 25.85 11.80
C SER A 59 -13.73 27.27 12.35
N VAL A 60 -14.15 28.22 11.53
CA VAL A 60 -14.21 29.65 11.85
C VAL A 60 -15.64 30.13 11.53
N ALA A 61 -16.34 30.64 12.53
CA ALA A 61 -17.74 31.06 12.39
C ALA A 61 -17.95 32.49 12.90
N ALA A 62 -18.64 33.30 12.11
CA ALA A 62 -19.15 34.58 12.59
C ALA A 62 -20.31 34.34 13.57
N THR A 63 -20.40 35.18 14.59
CA THR A 63 -21.49 35.16 15.56
C THR A 63 -22.47 36.30 15.34
N SER A 64 -23.67 36.17 15.89
CA SER A 64 -24.71 37.20 15.84
C SER A 64 -24.30 38.54 16.44
N GLU A 65 -23.32 38.55 17.35
CA GLU A 65 -22.85 39.74 18.09
C GLU A 65 -21.57 40.35 17.50
N LYS A 66 -21.34 40.26 16.17
CA LYS A 66 -20.12 40.77 15.49
C LYS A 66 -18.77 40.17 15.95
N GLY A 67 -18.78 39.11 16.75
CA GLY A 67 -17.57 38.36 17.10
C GLY A 67 -17.34 37.14 16.21
N VAL A 68 -16.16 36.54 16.30
CA VAL A 68 -15.79 35.31 15.58
C VAL A 68 -15.46 34.22 16.60
N ASP A 69 -16.06 33.05 16.42
CA ASP A 69 -15.80 31.86 17.22
C ASP A 69 -15.02 30.84 16.38
N LEU A 70 -14.00 30.23 16.98
CA LEU A 70 -13.25 29.12 16.42
C LEU A 70 -13.67 27.83 17.11
N THR A 71 -13.81 26.74 16.37
CA THR A 71 -13.79 25.39 16.96
C THR A 71 -12.39 24.83 16.81
N VAL A 72 -11.77 24.43 17.92
CA VAL A 72 -10.40 23.94 17.97
C VAL A 72 -10.38 22.53 18.53
N ASP A 73 -9.87 21.58 17.75
CA ASP A 73 -9.74 20.18 18.16
C ASP A 73 -8.45 19.96 18.92
N PHE A 74 -8.51 19.15 19.97
CA PHE A 74 -7.30 18.78 20.70
C PHE A 74 -6.40 17.86 19.88
N LEU A 75 -5.13 18.23 19.76
CA LEU A 75 -4.08 17.36 19.19
C LEU A 75 -3.37 16.57 20.30
N GLY A 76 -3.09 17.24 21.42
CA GLY A 76 -2.40 16.65 22.55
C GLY A 76 -1.87 17.68 23.54
N GLU A 77 -1.06 17.21 24.47
CA GLU A 77 -0.55 18.00 25.61
C GLU A 77 0.97 17.86 25.72
N ARG A 78 1.66 18.98 25.96
CA ARG A 78 3.10 19.04 26.24
C ARG A 78 3.33 19.40 27.69
N THR A 79 4.07 18.54 28.41
CA THR A 79 4.61 18.81 29.75
C THR A 79 6.09 19.16 29.66
N GLU A 80 6.79 19.38 30.79
CA GLU A 80 8.20 19.82 30.87
C GLU A 80 9.21 19.01 30.02
N GLY A 81 8.86 17.81 29.51
CA GLY A 81 9.79 17.00 28.71
C GLY A 81 9.29 16.49 27.35
N SER A 82 7.97 16.34 27.13
CA SER A 82 7.49 15.67 25.91
C SER A 82 6.04 16.01 25.56
N PHE A 83 5.76 16.05 24.26
CA PHE A 83 4.40 16.03 23.73
C PHE A 83 3.82 14.61 23.83
N SER A 84 2.56 14.51 24.24
CA SER A 84 1.78 13.28 24.26
C SER A 84 0.47 13.49 23.52
N ARG A 85 0.02 12.47 22.79
CA ARG A 85 -1.33 12.46 22.22
C ARG A 85 -2.37 12.42 23.34
N GLY A 86 -3.45 13.16 23.13
CA GLY A 86 -4.53 13.30 24.11
C GLY A 86 -4.25 14.37 25.17
N VAL A 87 -5.31 14.73 25.89
CA VAL A 87 -5.31 15.80 26.88
C VAL A 87 -5.71 15.21 28.23
N ARG A 88 -4.88 15.44 29.24
CA ARG A 88 -5.13 15.04 30.64
C ARG A 88 -5.72 16.20 31.44
N HIS A 89 -5.18 17.39 31.22
CA HIS A 89 -5.61 18.62 31.90
C HIS A 89 -6.45 19.44 30.94
N PHE A 90 -7.77 19.42 31.11
CA PHE A 90 -8.67 20.19 30.25
C PHE A 90 -8.62 21.69 30.60
N PRO A 91 -8.72 22.59 29.61
CA PRO A 91 -8.80 24.01 29.88
C PRO A 91 -10.16 24.33 30.51
N MET A 92 -10.26 25.48 31.19
CA MET A 92 -11.53 26.01 31.70
C MET A 92 -12.05 27.14 30.80
N PRO A 93 -13.36 27.41 30.76
CA PRO A 93 -13.87 28.65 30.17
C PRO A 93 -13.13 29.87 30.74
N GLY A 94 -12.71 30.78 29.85
CA GLY A 94 -11.86 31.93 30.16
C GLY A 94 -10.36 31.69 29.96
N THR A 95 -9.89 30.45 29.76
CA THR A 95 -8.48 30.16 29.44
C THR A 95 -8.07 30.89 28.17
N GLU A 96 -6.94 31.60 28.21
CA GLU A 96 -6.41 32.29 27.03
C GLU A 96 -5.96 31.30 25.95
N VAL A 97 -6.05 31.72 24.70
CA VAL A 97 -5.60 30.94 23.55
C VAL A 97 -4.56 31.75 22.80
N LEU A 98 -3.42 31.12 22.51
CA LEU A 98 -2.27 31.76 21.89
C LEU A 98 -1.93 31.10 20.55
N THR A 99 -1.29 31.87 19.69
CA THR A 99 -0.60 31.35 18.50
C THR A 99 0.63 30.53 18.88
N THR A 100 0.97 29.57 18.02
CA THR A 100 2.17 28.74 18.14
C THR A 100 3.39 29.38 17.47
N ASP A 101 4.56 29.07 18.01
CA ASP A 101 5.86 29.33 17.38
C ASP A 101 6.45 28.06 16.73
N ASP A 102 7.61 28.18 16.07
CA ASP A 102 8.22 27.04 15.38
C ASP A 102 8.70 25.95 16.35
N ASP A 103 9.10 26.30 17.57
CA ASP A 103 9.53 25.35 18.61
C ASP A 103 8.34 24.52 19.13
N ASP A 104 7.19 25.17 19.32
CA ASP A 104 5.92 24.50 19.62
C ASP A 104 5.54 23.50 18.52
N LEU A 105 5.57 23.95 17.26
CA LEU A 105 5.19 23.10 16.13
C LEU A 105 6.19 21.95 15.96
N ALA A 106 7.48 22.18 16.19
CA ALA A 106 8.49 21.12 16.17
C ALA A 106 8.25 20.08 17.28
N ALA A 107 7.88 20.52 18.48
CA ALA A 107 7.55 19.60 19.58
C ALA A 107 6.32 18.71 19.27
N VAL A 108 5.36 19.21 18.48
CA VAL A 108 4.13 18.50 18.11
C VAL A 108 4.34 17.60 16.90
N TYR A 109 4.93 18.13 15.82
CA TYR A 109 4.94 17.49 14.50
C TYR A 109 6.30 16.90 14.08
N ALA A 110 7.40 17.33 14.70
CA ALA A 110 8.75 16.93 14.32
C ALA A 110 9.61 16.51 15.52
N PRO A 111 9.14 15.57 16.38
CA PRO A 111 9.98 15.07 17.46
C PRO A 111 11.23 14.40 16.87
N THR A 112 12.40 14.86 17.31
CA THR A 112 13.70 14.41 16.83
C THR A 112 13.93 12.95 17.26
N SER A 113 14.02 12.06 16.27
CA SER A 113 14.45 10.66 16.45
C SER A 113 15.26 10.22 15.24
N ASP A 114 16.24 9.36 15.50
CA ASP A 114 17.02 8.59 14.52
C ASP A 114 16.17 7.74 13.57
N ARG A 115 14.92 7.45 13.93
CA ARG A 115 13.98 6.63 13.14
C ARG A 115 13.04 7.45 12.25
N THR A 116 13.16 8.78 12.30
CA THR A 116 12.30 9.68 11.54
C THR A 116 12.89 9.95 10.17
N VAL A 117 12.08 9.73 9.14
CA VAL A 117 12.43 9.94 7.75
C VAL A 117 11.68 11.16 7.23
N ARG A 118 12.42 12.18 6.76
CA ARG A 118 11.83 13.41 6.21
C ARG A 118 11.17 13.14 4.86
N ILE A 119 9.95 13.67 4.69
CA ILE A 119 9.17 13.53 3.46
C ILE A 119 8.62 14.87 2.92
N GLY A 120 8.77 15.96 3.66
CA GLY A 120 8.14 17.23 3.28
C GLY A 120 8.20 18.31 4.34
N THR A 121 7.24 19.23 4.29
CA THR A 121 7.00 20.27 5.29
C THR A 121 5.59 20.24 5.86
N VAL A 122 5.44 20.61 7.12
CA VAL A 122 4.14 20.59 7.83
C VAL A 122 3.38 21.89 7.55
N PHE A 123 2.19 21.79 6.97
CA PHE A 123 1.30 22.95 6.81
C PHE A 123 0.81 23.45 8.18
N PRO A 124 0.74 24.78 8.43
CA PRO A 124 0.94 25.89 7.49
C PRO A 124 2.38 26.40 7.38
N SER A 125 3.35 25.79 8.05
CA SER A 125 4.75 26.21 7.99
C SER A 125 5.40 25.79 6.67
N ASP A 126 6.24 26.68 6.13
CA ASP A 126 7.05 26.39 4.94
C ASP A 126 8.46 25.89 5.30
N THR A 127 8.82 25.91 6.59
CA THR A 127 10.17 25.57 7.09
C THR A 127 10.18 24.30 7.92
N LEU A 128 9.10 24.02 8.65
CA LEU A 128 9.05 22.90 9.57
C LEU A 128 9.07 21.55 8.84
N SER A 129 10.05 20.72 9.17
CA SER A 129 10.23 19.40 8.59
C SER A 129 9.07 18.46 8.95
N ALA A 130 8.42 17.88 7.94
CA ALA A 130 7.50 16.76 8.14
C ALA A 130 8.27 15.44 8.03
N GLY A 131 8.26 14.67 9.11
CA GLY A 131 8.89 13.36 9.17
C GLY A 131 7.91 12.25 9.51
N ILE A 132 8.18 11.04 8.99
CA ILE A 132 7.47 9.82 9.35
C ILE A 132 8.40 8.95 10.20
N ASN A 133 7.92 8.41 11.31
CA ASN A 133 8.61 7.36 12.04
C ASN A 133 8.56 6.05 11.22
N ALA A 134 9.67 5.70 10.58
CA ALA A 134 9.75 4.57 9.66
C ALA A 134 9.46 3.23 10.35
N GLU A 135 9.99 3.03 11.56
CA GLU A 135 9.78 1.81 12.34
C GLU A 135 8.30 1.65 12.73
N ALA A 136 7.67 2.72 13.23
CA ALA A 136 6.27 2.70 13.62
C ALA A 136 5.33 2.48 12.42
N MET A 137 5.64 3.10 11.28
CA MET A 137 4.91 2.91 10.03
C MET A 137 5.04 1.46 9.51
N LEU A 138 6.26 0.95 9.40
CA LEU A 138 6.51 -0.38 8.83
C LEU A 138 6.03 -1.50 9.75
N SER A 139 6.16 -1.35 11.07
CA SER A 139 5.73 -2.38 12.03
C SER A 139 4.21 -2.57 12.09
N ARG A 140 3.42 -1.65 11.54
CA ARG A 140 1.95 -1.71 11.57
C ARG A 140 1.30 -1.52 10.20
N HIS A 141 2.03 -1.74 9.11
CA HIS A 141 1.53 -1.53 7.75
C HIS A 141 1.14 -0.07 7.47
N PHE A 142 1.02 0.29 6.20
CA PHE A 142 0.56 1.61 5.82
C PHE A 142 -0.28 1.58 4.55
N ALA A 143 -1.09 2.63 4.38
CA ALA A 143 -1.87 2.85 3.17
C ALA A 143 -1.65 4.26 2.62
N ILE A 144 -1.52 4.38 1.30
CA ILE A 144 -1.48 5.64 0.54
C ILE A 144 -2.73 5.67 -0.35
N LEU A 145 -3.62 6.61 -0.05
CA LEU A 145 -4.96 6.66 -0.62
C LEU A 145 -5.22 8.03 -1.27
N GLY A 146 -5.83 8.06 -2.45
CA GLY A 146 -6.17 9.32 -3.11
C GLY A 146 -6.64 9.17 -4.55
N SER A 147 -7.41 10.13 -5.07
CA SER A 147 -7.93 10.05 -6.45
C SER A 147 -6.81 10.00 -7.52
N THR A 148 -7.14 9.62 -8.75
CA THR A 148 -6.19 9.63 -9.88
C THR A 148 -5.57 11.02 -10.08
N GLY A 149 -4.29 11.08 -10.43
CA GLY A 149 -3.57 12.34 -10.68
C GLY A 149 -3.21 13.16 -9.43
N THR A 150 -3.39 12.62 -8.22
CA THR A 150 -3.05 13.33 -6.97
C THR A 150 -1.58 13.20 -6.55
N GLY A 151 -0.84 12.29 -7.18
CA GLY A 151 0.58 12.03 -6.91
C GLY A 151 0.86 10.80 -6.03
N LYS A 152 -0.04 9.80 -5.97
CA LYS A 152 0.14 8.57 -5.19
C LYS A 152 1.44 7.84 -5.53
N SER A 153 1.65 7.46 -6.79
CA SER A 153 2.85 6.71 -7.19
C SER A 153 4.12 7.50 -6.86
N THR A 154 4.11 8.82 -7.10
CA THR A 154 5.23 9.71 -6.73
C THR A 154 5.46 9.77 -5.21
N THR A 155 4.39 9.77 -4.42
CA THR A 155 4.46 9.75 -2.95
C THR A 155 5.03 8.43 -2.45
N THR A 156 4.59 7.31 -3.02
CA THR A 156 5.14 5.98 -2.74
C THR A 156 6.63 5.94 -3.06
N ALA A 157 7.03 6.39 -4.25
CA ALA A 157 8.44 6.47 -4.64
C ALA A 157 9.25 7.35 -3.69
N LEU A 158 8.72 8.51 -3.30
CA LEU A 158 9.38 9.43 -2.36
C LEU A 158 9.64 8.73 -1.03
N ILE A 159 8.61 8.10 -0.46
CA ILE A 159 8.75 7.39 0.82
C ILE A 159 9.77 6.26 0.70
N ILE A 160 9.72 5.46 -0.37
CA ILE A 160 10.66 4.35 -0.56
C ILE A 160 12.09 4.85 -0.75
N HIS A 161 12.34 5.89 -1.54
CA HIS A 161 13.67 6.49 -1.67
C HIS A 161 14.20 6.96 -0.33
N ARG A 162 13.39 7.67 0.45
CA ARG A 162 13.77 8.15 1.78
C ARG A 162 14.01 7.00 2.77
N LEU A 163 13.25 5.91 2.68
CA LEU A 163 13.48 4.69 3.46
C LEU A 163 14.81 4.02 3.09
N VAL A 164 15.14 3.95 1.79
CA VAL A 164 16.40 3.37 1.29
C VAL A 164 17.61 4.23 1.66
N GLU A 165 17.50 5.56 1.56
CA GLU A 165 18.53 6.51 2.01
C GLU A 165 18.87 6.28 3.49
N ALA A 166 17.85 6.15 4.34
CA ALA A 166 18.03 5.88 5.76
C ALA A 166 18.44 4.42 6.06
N ASN A 167 18.06 3.47 5.20
CA ASN A 167 18.25 2.03 5.40
C ASN A 167 18.77 1.35 4.12
N PRO A 168 20.08 1.45 3.80
CA PRO A 168 20.63 0.93 2.54
C PRO A 168 20.51 -0.59 2.35
N ASN A 169 20.27 -1.33 3.44
CA ASN A 169 20.06 -2.78 3.44
C ASN A 169 18.58 -3.17 3.61
N ALA A 170 17.66 -2.32 3.19
CA ALA A 170 16.23 -2.64 3.17
C ALA A 170 15.91 -3.75 2.16
N HIS A 171 14.79 -4.43 2.37
CA HIS A 171 14.26 -5.45 1.46
C HIS A 171 12.84 -5.07 1.07
N ILE A 172 12.68 -4.52 -0.14
CA ILE A 172 11.41 -3.94 -0.59
C ILE A 172 10.98 -4.62 -1.88
N VAL A 173 9.74 -5.10 -1.92
CA VAL A 173 9.12 -5.73 -3.10
C VAL A 173 7.91 -4.89 -3.49
N ILE A 174 7.85 -4.43 -4.74
CA ILE A 174 6.74 -3.67 -5.29
C ILE A 174 6.05 -4.52 -6.35
N LEU A 175 4.75 -4.76 -6.18
CA LEU A 175 3.89 -5.35 -7.20
C LEU A 175 3.36 -4.21 -8.07
N ASP A 176 3.83 -4.13 -9.30
CA ASP A 176 3.60 -3.00 -10.22
C ASP A 176 2.74 -3.43 -11.43
N PRO A 177 1.42 -3.20 -11.42
CA PRO A 177 0.53 -3.56 -12.53
C PRO A 177 0.69 -2.71 -13.79
N HIS A 178 1.40 -1.58 -13.71
CA HIS A 178 1.47 -0.60 -14.79
C HIS A 178 2.89 -0.33 -15.29
N ASN A 179 3.89 -0.98 -14.72
CA ASN A 179 5.30 -0.75 -14.98
C ASN A 179 5.73 0.73 -14.82
N GLU A 180 5.24 1.39 -13.78
CA GLU A 180 5.58 2.79 -13.50
C GLU A 180 6.91 2.91 -12.73
N TYR A 181 7.29 1.91 -11.94
CA TYR A 181 8.36 2.03 -10.94
C TYR A 181 9.76 1.68 -11.45
N GLU A 182 9.88 1.10 -12.64
CA GLU A 182 11.17 0.84 -13.27
C GLU A 182 12.01 2.11 -13.36
N ARG A 183 11.40 3.22 -13.82
CA ARG A 183 12.05 4.53 -13.91
C ARG A 183 12.51 5.02 -12.55
N ALA A 184 11.63 4.95 -11.54
CA ALA A 184 11.90 5.49 -10.22
C ALA A 184 13.10 4.83 -9.52
N PHE A 185 13.38 3.56 -9.81
CA PHE A 185 14.40 2.77 -9.10
C PHE A 185 15.48 2.19 -10.04
N GLN A 186 15.85 2.91 -11.10
CA GLN A 186 16.89 2.45 -12.06
C GLN A 186 18.25 2.19 -11.39
N THR A 187 18.61 2.97 -10.38
CA THR A 187 19.95 2.93 -9.75
C THR A 187 20.03 1.99 -8.54
N ASN A 188 18.96 1.93 -7.75
CA ASN A 188 18.88 1.21 -6.47
C ASN A 188 17.82 0.08 -6.49
N GLY A 189 17.30 -0.27 -7.65
CA GLY A 189 16.31 -1.33 -7.84
C GLY A 189 16.73 -2.42 -8.81
N VAL A 190 16.02 -3.53 -8.78
CA VAL A 190 16.04 -4.59 -9.79
C VAL A 190 14.65 -4.77 -10.34
N HIS A 191 14.56 -4.66 -11.66
CA HIS A 191 13.32 -4.82 -12.39
C HIS A 191 13.11 -6.27 -12.83
N VAL A 192 11.94 -6.79 -12.53
CA VAL A 192 11.56 -8.19 -12.73
C VAL A 192 10.36 -8.23 -13.66
N THR A 193 10.53 -8.81 -14.85
CA THR A 193 9.51 -8.96 -15.89
C THR A 193 9.16 -10.43 -16.11
N THR A 194 8.09 -10.71 -16.84
CA THR A 194 7.75 -12.08 -17.28
C THR A 194 8.85 -12.74 -18.12
N GLU A 195 9.75 -11.98 -18.74
CA GLU A 195 10.87 -12.52 -19.52
C GLU A 195 12.02 -13.04 -18.64
N ASN A 196 12.24 -12.40 -17.48
CA ASN A 196 13.35 -12.72 -16.59
C ASN A 196 12.90 -13.37 -15.27
N LEU A 197 11.59 -13.54 -15.08
CA LEU A 197 10.95 -14.19 -13.95
C LEU A 197 10.61 -15.64 -14.32
N SER A 198 10.98 -16.56 -13.43
CA SER A 198 10.58 -17.95 -13.52
C SER A 198 9.90 -18.35 -12.20
N ILE A 199 8.57 -18.32 -12.19
CA ILE A 199 7.77 -18.75 -11.04
C ILE A 199 7.46 -20.23 -11.21
N PRO A 200 8.00 -21.13 -10.40
CA PRO A 200 7.67 -22.54 -10.52
C PRO A 200 6.18 -22.79 -10.22
N TYR A 201 5.44 -23.33 -11.19
CA TYR A 201 4.01 -23.66 -11.01
C TYR A 201 3.73 -24.55 -9.78
N TRP A 202 4.68 -25.42 -9.42
CA TRP A 202 4.52 -26.35 -8.30
C TRP A 202 4.54 -25.67 -6.92
N LEU A 203 4.95 -24.39 -6.86
CA LEU A 203 4.94 -23.58 -5.66
C LEU A 203 3.52 -23.15 -5.27
N MET A 204 2.57 -23.16 -6.21
CA MET A 204 1.17 -22.84 -5.93
C MET A 204 0.59 -23.76 -4.83
N ASN A 205 -0.26 -23.19 -3.97
CA ASN A 205 -1.08 -23.95 -3.04
C ASN A 205 -2.31 -24.52 -3.77
N PHE A 206 -3.11 -25.34 -3.08
CA PHE A 206 -4.26 -25.99 -3.70
C PHE A 206 -5.36 -25.01 -4.13
N GLU A 207 -5.61 -23.94 -3.37
CA GLU A 207 -6.59 -22.92 -3.76
C GLU A 207 -6.18 -22.19 -5.04
N GLU A 208 -4.90 -21.83 -5.16
CA GLU A 208 -4.28 -21.23 -6.36
C GLU A 208 -4.40 -22.16 -7.58
N HIS A 209 -4.18 -23.47 -7.39
CA HIS A 209 -4.41 -24.46 -8.46
C HIS A 209 -5.88 -24.55 -8.87
N VAL A 210 -6.81 -24.56 -7.92
CA VAL A 210 -8.26 -24.60 -8.22
C VAL A 210 -8.67 -23.35 -8.97
N GLU A 211 -8.21 -22.18 -8.54
CA GLU A 211 -8.50 -20.92 -9.21
C GLU A 211 -7.98 -20.89 -10.66
N LEU A 212 -6.75 -21.37 -10.88
CA LEU A 212 -6.12 -21.39 -12.19
C LEU A 212 -6.69 -22.45 -13.14
N LEU A 213 -6.88 -23.69 -12.66
CA LEU A 213 -7.20 -24.85 -13.51
C LEU A 213 -8.70 -25.11 -13.66
N ILE A 214 -9.52 -24.68 -12.69
CA ILE A 214 -10.95 -24.98 -12.65
C ILE A 214 -11.78 -23.69 -12.80
N GLY A 215 -11.38 -22.61 -12.13
CA GLY A 215 -12.12 -21.36 -12.15
C GLY A 215 -13.42 -21.39 -11.33
N ARG A 216 -14.33 -20.43 -11.60
CA ARG A 216 -15.51 -20.17 -10.73
C ARG A 216 -16.80 -20.90 -11.14
N ASN A 217 -17.00 -21.24 -12.41
CA ASN A 217 -18.34 -21.58 -12.95
C ASN A 217 -18.35 -22.79 -13.92
N THR A 218 -17.87 -23.94 -13.48
CA THR A 218 -18.00 -25.19 -14.24
C THR A 218 -19.03 -26.13 -13.60
N GLU A 219 -19.96 -26.64 -14.41
CA GLU A 219 -20.82 -27.75 -14.02
C GLU A 219 -19.93 -28.97 -13.70
N GLY A 220 -20.00 -29.51 -12.48
CA GLY A 220 -19.09 -30.57 -12.03
C GLY A 220 -17.81 -30.09 -11.33
N ARG A 221 -17.72 -28.81 -10.96
CA ARG A 221 -16.59 -28.20 -10.23
C ARG A 221 -16.15 -28.98 -8.99
N GLU A 222 -17.08 -29.42 -8.14
CA GLU A 222 -16.74 -30.21 -6.93
C GLU A 222 -16.00 -31.50 -7.29
N ALA A 223 -16.42 -32.18 -8.35
CA ALA A 223 -15.73 -33.36 -8.85
C ALA A 223 -14.33 -33.00 -9.39
N GLU A 224 -14.19 -31.91 -10.15
CA GLU A 224 -12.89 -31.43 -10.65
C GLU A 224 -11.93 -31.11 -9.49
N ILE A 225 -12.41 -30.47 -8.42
CA ILE A 225 -11.63 -30.15 -7.21
C ILE A 225 -11.14 -31.43 -6.53
N ASP A 226 -12.03 -32.41 -6.32
CA ASP A 226 -11.68 -33.67 -5.67
C ASP A 226 -10.68 -34.49 -6.49
N ILE A 227 -10.86 -34.54 -7.81
CA ILE A 227 -9.95 -35.20 -8.74
C ILE A 227 -8.58 -34.53 -8.70
N LEU A 228 -8.55 -33.19 -8.84
CA LEU A 228 -7.32 -32.42 -8.84
C LEU A 228 -6.54 -32.61 -7.54
N LYS A 229 -7.22 -32.60 -6.39
CA LYS A 229 -6.60 -32.81 -5.07
C LYS A 229 -5.88 -34.14 -4.97
N ARG A 230 -6.54 -35.24 -5.38
CA ARG A 230 -5.95 -36.59 -5.35
C ARG A 230 -4.77 -36.70 -6.32
N CYS A 231 -4.95 -36.24 -7.56
CA CYS A 231 -3.93 -36.34 -8.60
C CYS A 231 -2.68 -35.50 -8.28
N LEU A 232 -2.85 -34.28 -7.76
CA LEU A 232 -1.74 -33.44 -7.30
C LEU A 232 -0.96 -34.10 -6.16
N LEU A 233 -1.66 -34.66 -5.17
CA LEU A 233 -1.00 -35.32 -4.04
C LEU A 233 -0.17 -36.52 -4.52
N ASP A 234 -0.69 -37.32 -5.45
CA ASP A 234 0.04 -38.45 -6.02
C ASP A 234 1.22 -38.03 -6.90
N ALA A 235 1.08 -36.96 -7.69
CA ALA A 235 2.17 -36.40 -8.48
C ALA A 235 3.32 -35.89 -7.58
N ARG A 236 2.99 -35.23 -6.47
CA ARG A 236 3.96 -34.78 -5.47
C ARG A 236 4.64 -35.95 -4.75
N LYS A 237 3.93 -37.05 -4.43
CA LYS A 237 4.54 -38.26 -3.82
C LYS A 237 5.67 -38.85 -4.66
N LYS A 238 5.56 -38.85 -6.00
CA LYS A 238 6.63 -39.34 -6.87
C LYS A 238 7.94 -38.56 -6.70
N SER A 239 7.85 -37.29 -6.29
CA SER A 239 8.99 -36.39 -6.11
C SER A 239 9.39 -36.18 -4.64
N SER A 240 8.59 -36.67 -3.67
CA SER A 240 8.82 -36.42 -2.24
C SER A 240 10.07 -37.10 -1.70
N ALA A 241 10.46 -38.24 -2.28
CA ALA A 241 11.69 -38.96 -1.92
C ALA A 241 12.95 -38.11 -2.16
N THR A 242 12.92 -37.24 -3.18
CA THR A 242 14.04 -36.36 -3.55
C THR A 242 14.25 -35.21 -2.55
N VAL A 243 13.17 -34.76 -1.90
CA VAL A 243 13.19 -33.57 -1.02
C VAL A 243 13.18 -33.95 0.47
N GLY A 244 12.98 -35.24 0.81
CA GLY A 244 13.04 -35.73 2.19
C GLY A 244 11.93 -35.21 3.11
N ALA A 245 10.76 -34.87 2.55
CA ALA A 245 9.64 -34.31 3.32
C ALA A 245 9.02 -35.36 4.27
N SER A 246 8.98 -35.07 5.57
CA SER A 246 8.45 -35.98 6.60
C SER A 246 6.92 -36.06 6.64
N ARG A 247 6.22 -34.99 6.18
CA ARG A 247 4.77 -34.91 6.13
C ARG A 247 4.34 -34.23 4.83
N LEU A 248 3.71 -35.00 3.94
CA LEU A 248 3.29 -34.52 2.63
C LEU A 248 1.81 -34.14 2.63
N THR A 249 1.52 -32.92 2.18
CA THR A 249 0.18 -32.40 1.90
C THR A 249 0.12 -31.91 0.46
N VAL A 250 -1.08 -31.58 -0.02
CA VAL A 250 -1.28 -30.98 -1.36
C VAL A 250 -0.60 -29.61 -1.50
N ASP A 251 -0.44 -28.89 -0.38
CA ASP A 251 0.16 -27.55 -0.29
C ASP A 251 1.66 -27.57 0.02
N THR A 252 2.26 -28.75 0.20
CA THR A 252 3.71 -28.81 0.47
C THR A 252 4.46 -28.33 -0.78
N PRO A 253 5.33 -27.32 -0.70
CA PRO A 253 5.96 -26.67 -1.85
C PRO A 253 7.12 -27.52 -2.39
N ILE A 254 6.83 -28.74 -2.81
CA ILE A 254 7.79 -29.63 -3.46
C ILE A 254 7.56 -29.68 -4.97
N PRO A 255 8.64 -29.73 -5.76
CA PRO A 255 8.50 -29.88 -7.20
C PRO A 255 7.72 -31.14 -7.60
N TYR A 256 6.93 -31.04 -8.67
CA TYR A 256 6.32 -32.18 -9.35
C TYR A 256 6.24 -31.88 -10.85
N LYS A 257 6.28 -32.90 -11.71
CA LYS A 257 6.19 -32.71 -13.16
C LYS A 257 4.73 -32.66 -13.62
N LEU A 258 4.39 -31.75 -14.53
CA LEU A 258 3.07 -31.76 -15.17
C LEU A 258 2.78 -33.07 -15.90
N THR A 259 3.80 -33.73 -16.47
CA THR A 259 3.64 -35.04 -17.12
C THR A 259 3.18 -36.12 -16.15
N ASP A 260 3.64 -36.08 -14.90
CA ASP A 260 3.22 -37.03 -13.87
C ASP A 260 1.78 -36.77 -13.44
N LEU A 261 1.38 -35.50 -13.35
CA LEU A 261 0.00 -35.10 -13.09
C LEU A 261 -0.94 -35.55 -14.21
N LEU A 262 -0.57 -35.30 -15.47
CA LEU A 262 -1.33 -35.72 -16.65
C LEU A 262 -1.45 -37.24 -16.75
N ALA A 263 -0.35 -37.98 -16.51
CA ALA A 263 -0.37 -39.44 -16.49
C ALA A 263 -1.31 -39.98 -15.40
N ARG A 264 -1.34 -39.35 -14.22
CA ARG A 264 -2.24 -39.74 -13.14
C ARG A 264 -3.72 -39.49 -13.49
N LEU A 265 -4.01 -38.38 -14.16
CA LEU A 265 -5.35 -38.09 -14.68
C LEU A 265 -5.79 -39.15 -15.71
N ASP A 266 -4.90 -39.55 -16.62
CA ASP A 266 -5.17 -40.59 -17.62
C ASP A 266 -5.40 -41.97 -17.00
N GLU A 267 -4.61 -42.35 -15.99
CA GLU A 267 -4.79 -43.60 -15.24
C GLU A 267 -6.14 -43.68 -14.52
N GLU A 268 -6.59 -42.60 -13.87
CA GLU A 268 -7.90 -42.57 -13.22
C GLU A 268 -9.03 -42.57 -14.26
N LEU A 269 -8.87 -41.82 -15.36
CA LEU A 269 -9.84 -41.77 -16.44
C LEU A 269 -10.09 -43.15 -17.07
N GLY A 270 -9.04 -43.95 -17.26
CA GLY A 270 -9.13 -45.31 -17.83
C GLY A 270 -9.88 -46.32 -16.95
N ARG A 271 -10.19 -45.98 -15.69
CA ARG A 271 -10.91 -46.85 -14.73
C ARG A 271 -12.40 -46.50 -14.61
N LEU A 272 -12.91 -45.57 -15.43
CA LEU A 272 -14.28 -45.07 -15.33
C LEU A 272 -15.20 -45.72 -16.37
N ASP A 273 -16.35 -46.21 -15.90
CA ASP A 273 -17.34 -46.87 -16.76
C ASP A 273 -18.44 -45.92 -17.28
N LYS A 274 -18.54 -44.69 -16.75
CA LYS A 274 -19.62 -43.73 -17.05
C LYS A 274 -19.12 -42.45 -17.71
N ALA A 275 -19.77 -42.05 -18.80
CA ALA A 275 -19.41 -40.85 -19.59
C ALA A 275 -19.50 -39.51 -18.82
N GLU A 276 -20.42 -39.40 -17.85
CA GLU A 276 -20.58 -38.20 -17.01
C GLU A 276 -19.38 -37.96 -16.09
N ASN A 277 -18.70 -39.04 -15.65
CA ASN A 277 -17.52 -38.97 -14.81
C ASN A 277 -16.24 -38.65 -15.60
N VAL A 278 -16.27 -38.75 -16.93
CA VAL A 278 -15.13 -38.49 -17.82
C VAL A 278 -14.90 -37.00 -18.05
N ARG A 279 -15.98 -36.20 -18.14
CA ARG A 279 -15.91 -34.77 -18.50
C ARG A 279 -15.00 -33.92 -17.59
N PRO A 280 -15.05 -34.05 -16.24
CA PRO A 280 -14.14 -33.34 -15.33
C PRO A 280 -12.65 -33.57 -15.62
N PHE A 281 -12.25 -34.81 -15.91
CA PHE A 281 -10.86 -35.15 -16.23
C PHE A 281 -10.41 -34.50 -17.53
N LEU A 282 -11.26 -34.56 -18.57
CA LEU A 282 -10.95 -33.96 -19.86
C LEU A 282 -10.78 -32.44 -19.77
N ARG A 283 -11.61 -31.75 -18.99
CA ARG A 283 -11.49 -30.30 -18.78
C ARG A 283 -10.19 -29.92 -18.08
N LEU A 284 -9.85 -30.59 -16.98
CA LEU A 284 -8.58 -30.39 -16.28
C LEU A 284 -7.39 -30.64 -17.22
N LYS A 285 -7.41 -31.74 -17.97
CA LYS A 285 -6.34 -32.10 -18.91
C LYS A 285 -6.17 -31.05 -20.00
N LEU A 286 -7.27 -30.64 -20.65
CA LEU A 286 -7.25 -29.61 -21.67
C LEU A 286 -6.73 -28.28 -21.12
N LYS A 287 -7.14 -27.88 -19.90
CA LYS A 287 -6.67 -26.64 -19.30
C LYS A 287 -5.18 -26.68 -18.94
N ILE A 288 -4.68 -27.79 -18.42
CA ILE A 288 -3.24 -27.96 -18.15
C ILE A 288 -2.43 -27.87 -19.45
N GLU A 289 -2.89 -28.52 -20.51
CA GLU A 289 -2.23 -28.49 -21.83
C GLU A 289 -2.28 -27.10 -22.48
N GLU A 290 -3.40 -26.39 -22.37
CA GLU A 290 -3.54 -24.99 -22.79
C GLU A 290 -2.50 -24.10 -22.11
N LEU A 291 -2.40 -24.16 -20.78
CA LEU A 291 -1.44 -23.36 -20.00
C LEU A 291 0.01 -23.72 -20.30
N ARG A 292 0.30 -25.01 -20.55
CA ARG A 292 1.64 -25.47 -20.90
C ARG A 292 2.10 -24.99 -22.28
N THR A 293 1.18 -24.88 -23.23
CA THR A 293 1.48 -24.58 -24.64
C THR A 293 1.43 -23.08 -24.95
N ASP A 294 0.65 -22.31 -24.19
CA ASP A 294 0.54 -20.86 -24.39
C ASP A 294 1.77 -20.12 -23.85
N GLN A 295 2.47 -19.44 -24.76
CA GLN A 295 3.71 -18.70 -24.50
C GLN A 295 3.54 -17.60 -23.44
N ARG A 296 2.34 -17.05 -23.27
CA ARG A 296 2.08 -16.01 -22.27
C ARG A 296 2.24 -16.51 -20.84
N TYR A 297 2.10 -17.81 -20.61
CA TYR A 297 2.32 -18.45 -19.30
C TYR A 297 3.70 -19.10 -19.18
N ALA A 298 4.59 -18.88 -20.16
CA ALA A 298 5.95 -19.45 -20.15
C ALA A 298 6.71 -19.10 -18.86
N PHE A 299 6.55 -17.90 -18.31
CA PHE A 299 7.19 -17.51 -17.04
C PHE A 299 6.82 -18.43 -15.85
N MET A 300 5.69 -19.15 -15.92
CA MET A 300 5.29 -20.16 -14.93
C MET A 300 5.48 -21.61 -15.36
N PHE A 301 5.22 -21.89 -16.64
CA PHE A 301 5.11 -23.25 -17.17
C PHE A 301 6.19 -23.61 -18.20
N SER A 302 7.15 -22.72 -18.49
CA SER A 302 8.28 -23.04 -19.36
C SER A 302 9.28 -23.96 -18.65
N GLY A 303 9.65 -25.03 -19.35
CA GLY A 303 10.68 -25.96 -18.91
C GLY A 303 10.37 -27.40 -19.28
N LEU A 304 11.05 -27.92 -20.30
CA LEU A 304 11.21 -29.36 -20.52
C LEU A 304 11.99 -30.03 -19.37
N LEU A 305 12.68 -29.24 -18.54
CA LEU A 305 13.46 -29.69 -17.39
C LEU A 305 12.97 -28.98 -16.13
N MET A 306 12.40 -29.76 -15.21
CA MET A 306 12.04 -29.31 -13.86
C MET A 306 13.32 -28.89 -13.12
N GLN A 307 13.50 -27.60 -12.87
CA GLN A 307 14.57 -27.10 -12.00
C GLN A 307 13.96 -26.53 -10.72
N ASP A 308 14.49 -26.93 -9.56
CA ASP A 308 14.18 -26.27 -8.31
C ASP A 308 14.93 -24.94 -8.26
N ASN A 309 14.21 -23.86 -8.54
CA ASN A 309 14.74 -22.50 -8.60
C ASN A 309 14.27 -21.63 -7.41
N LEU A 310 13.65 -22.22 -6.38
CA LEU A 310 13.02 -21.46 -5.29
C LEU A 310 14.01 -20.55 -4.57
N ALA A 311 15.22 -21.04 -4.29
CA ALA A 311 16.26 -20.24 -3.64
C ALA A 311 16.63 -19.02 -4.48
N SER A 312 16.77 -19.18 -5.81
CA SER A 312 17.09 -18.07 -6.71
C SER A 312 15.93 -17.08 -6.85
N LEU A 313 14.69 -17.56 -6.87
CA LEU A 313 13.49 -16.73 -6.92
C LEU A 313 13.37 -15.87 -5.65
N VAL A 314 13.51 -16.49 -4.48
CA VAL A 314 13.51 -15.82 -3.17
C VAL A 314 14.63 -14.79 -3.10
N ALA A 315 15.85 -15.16 -3.46
CA ALA A 315 17.01 -14.27 -3.46
C ALA A 315 16.81 -13.05 -4.38
N LYS A 316 16.28 -13.28 -5.58
CA LYS A 316 15.99 -12.21 -6.55
C LYS A 316 14.87 -11.29 -6.07
N LEU A 317 13.76 -11.86 -5.59
CA LEU A 317 12.58 -11.11 -5.17
C LEU A 317 12.87 -10.29 -3.91
N MET A 318 13.42 -10.90 -2.87
CA MET A 318 13.66 -10.25 -1.57
C MET A 318 15.04 -9.60 -1.45
N ARG A 319 15.84 -9.58 -2.52
CA ARG A 319 17.18 -8.96 -2.57
C ARG A 319 18.11 -9.52 -1.48
N PHE A 320 18.36 -10.84 -1.56
CA PHE A 320 19.35 -11.53 -0.72
C PHE A 320 20.52 -12.03 -1.57
N PRO A 321 21.72 -11.43 -1.49
CA PRO A 321 22.06 -10.17 -0.81
C PRO A 321 21.48 -8.93 -1.52
N VAL A 322 21.56 -7.77 -0.85
CA VAL A 322 21.00 -6.51 -1.35
C VAL A 322 21.82 -5.97 -2.54
N ASP A 323 23.14 -6.08 -2.47
CA ASP A 323 24.10 -5.62 -3.49
C ASP A 323 23.88 -4.17 -3.95
N GLY A 324 23.60 -3.28 -2.99
CA GLY A 324 23.32 -1.87 -3.24
C GLY A 324 21.98 -1.59 -3.96
N ARG A 325 21.16 -2.62 -4.19
CA ARG A 325 19.85 -2.50 -4.85
C ARG A 325 18.75 -3.08 -3.96
N PRO A 326 18.25 -2.35 -2.95
CA PRO A 326 17.28 -2.87 -1.97
C PRO A 326 15.85 -3.04 -2.49
N VAL A 327 15.52 -2.51 -3.68
CA VAL A 327 14.16 -2.54 -4.23
C VAL A 327 14.04 -3.59 -5.34
N SER A 328 12.99 -4.39 -5.31
CA SER A 328 12.55 -5.23 -6.43
C SER A 328 11.22 -4.71 -6.96
N THR A 329 11.18 -4.30 -8.22
CA THR A 329 9.93 -3.92 -8.90
C THR A 329 9.49 -5.06 -9.78
N LEU A 330 8.33 -5.63 -9.50
CA LEU A 330 7.75 -6.71 -10.30
C LEU A 330 6.71 -6.15 -11.26
N ASP A 331 7.04 -6.17 -12.54
CA ASP A 331 6.14 -5.80 -13.62
C ASP A 331 5.09 -6.89 -13.84
N LEU A 332 3.85 -6.57 -13.47
CA LEU A 332 2.67 -7.40 -13.68
C LEU A 332 1.90 -7.01 -14.94
N SER A 333 2.31 -5.97 -15.67
CA SER A 333 1.64 -5.51 -16.90
C SER A 333 1.75 -6.53 -18.05
N GLY A 334 2.80 -7.35 -18.03
CA GLY A 334 3.01 -8.49 -18.93
C GLY A 334 2.32 -9.79 -18.49
N VAL A 335 1.75 -9.84 -17.29
CA VAL A 335 1.06 -11.04 -16.77
C VAL A 335 -0.37 -11.10 -17.34
N PRO A 336 -0.82 -12.26 -17.87
CA PRO A 336 -2.19 -12.41 -18.36
C PRO A 336 -3.23 -12.09 -17.28
N SER A 337 -4.23 -11.27 -17.64
CA SER A 337 -5.23 -10.72 -16.70
C SER A 337 -6.03 -11.77 -15.93
N ASP A 338 -6.16 -12.97 -16.48
CA ASP A 338 -6.89 -14.09 -15.90
C ASP A 338 -6.13 -14.78 -14.75
N ILE A 339 -4.81 -14.56 -14.63
CA ILE A 339 -3.97 -15.20 -13.61
C ILE A 339 -3.26 -14.22 -12.68
N VAL A 340 -3.44 -12.91 -12.86
CA VAL A 340 -2.80 -11.90 -12.01
C VAL A 340 -3.10 -12.15 -10.53
N ASP A 341 -4.34 -12.51 -10.17
CA ASP A 341 -4.72 -12.81 -8.78
C ASP A 341 -3.92 -13.99 -8.20
N VAL A 342 -3.77 -15.07 -8.99
CA VAL A 342 -3.00 -16.25 -8.61
C VAL A 342 -1.52 -15.91 -8.42
N VAL A 343 -0.95 -15.10 -9.33
CA VAL A 343 0.46 -14.66 -9.24
C VAL A 343 0.68 -13.79 -8.01
N VAL A 344 -0.21 -12.81 -7.77
CA VAL A 344 -0.13 -11.93 -6.59
C VAL A 344 -0.29 -12.74 -5.30
N SER A 345 -1.23 -13.69 -5.25
CA SER A 345 -1.40 -14.61 -4.11
C SER A 345 -0.11 -15.39 -3.84
N LEU A 346 0.42 -16.07 -4.86
CA LEU A 346 1.60 -16.91 -4.73
C LEU A 346 2.79 -16.11 -4.23
N LEU A 347 3.04 -14.93 -4.80
CA LEU A 347 4.19 -14.09 -4.44
C LEU A 347 4.05 -13.51 -3.03
N SER A 348 2.86 -13.01 -2.68
CA SER A 348 2.57 -12.51 -1.34
C SER A 348 2.76 -13.63 -0.30
N ARG A 349 2.24 -14.81 -0.60
CA ARG A 349 2.39 -16.00 0.24
C ARG A 349 3.84 -16.47 0.31
N LEU A 350 4.60 -16.44 -0.79
CA LEU A 350 6.02 -16.77 -0.78
C LEU A 350 6.81 -15.86 0.16
N VAL A 351 6.59 -14.55 0.08
CA VAL A 351 7.22 -13.56 0.99
C VAL A 351 6.85 -13.85 2.45
N PHE A 352 5.57 -14.09 2.71
CA PHE A 352 5.09 -14.38 4.06
C PHE A 352 5.62 -15.69 4.62
N ASP A 353 5.48 -16.79 3.87
CA ASP A 353 5.91 -18.12 4.30
C ASP A 353 7.43 -18.14 4.53
N PHE A 354 8.23 -17.56 3.62
CA PHE A 354 9.68 -17.45 3.82
C PHE A 354 10.02 -16.67 5.10
N SER A 355 9.35 -15.55 5.36
CA SER A 355 9.58 -14.75 6.57
C SER A 355 9.15 -15.49 7.84
N MET A 356 8.06 -16.25 7.78
CA MET A 356 7.59 -17.10 8.87
C MET A 356 8.59 -18.22 9.19
N TRP A 357 9.10 -18.92 8.18
CA TRP A 357 10.05 -20.04 8.35
C TRP A 357 11.46 -19.59 8.73
N SER A 358 11.88 -18.40 8.28
CA SER A 358 13.19 -17.83 8.62
C SER A 358 13.23 -17.14 9.99
N ARG A 359 12.08 -16.87 10.63
CA ARG A 359 11.98 -16.09 11.88
C ARG A 359 12.91 -16.56 13.01
N SER A 360 13.09 -17.87 13.19
CA SER A 360 13.94 -18.41 14.25
C SER A 360 15.43 -18.25 13.96
N GLN A 361 15.78 -17.87 12.73
CA GLN A 361 17.16 -17.64 12.31
C GLN A 361 17.62 -16.24 12.70
N ARG A 362 18.87 -16.15 13.15
CA ARG A 362 19.48 -14.90 13.63
C ARG A 362 19.58 -13.80 12.56
N GLN A 363 19.55 -14.17 11.28
CA GLN A 363 19.70 -13.25 10.15
C GLN A 363 18.35 -12.91 9.47
N ALA A 364 17.21 -13.28 10.06
CA ALA A 364 15.91 -12.90 9.51
C ALA A 364 15.82 -11.38 9.34
N ARG A 365 15.47 -10.93 8.13
CA ARG A 365 15.33 -9.52 7.78
C ARG A 365 13.86 -9.20 7.50
N PRO A 366 13.35 -8.06 7.97
CA PRO A 366 12.00 -7.64 7.63
C PRO A 366 11.90 -7.29 6.14
N VAL A 367 10.74 -7.55 5.56
CA VAL A 367 10.44 -7.30 4.14
C VAL A 367 9.23 -6.37 4.05
N LEU A 368 9.33 -5.33 3.22
CA LEU A 368 8.19 -4.50 2.83
C LEU A 368 7.62 -5.01 1.50
N LEU A 369 6.35 -5.40 1.50
CA LEU A 369 5.58 -5.70 0.30
C LEU A 369 4.64 -4.52 -0.01
N VAL A 370 4.87 -3.86 -1.14
CA VAL A 370 4.04 -2.75 -1.64
C VAL A 370 3.13 -3.28 -2.73
N CYS A 371 1.82 -3.09 -2.56
CA CYS A 371 0.80 -3.45 -3.54
C CYS A 371 0.22 -2.18 -4.16
N GLU A 372 0.61 -1.89 -5.40
CA GLU A 372 -0.05 -0.85 -6.20
C GLU A 372 -1.44 -1.28 -6.64
N GLU A 373 -2.32 -0.32 -6.88
CA GLU A 373 -3.72 -0.56 -7.26
C GLU A 373 -4.41 -1.61 -6.36
N ALA A 374 -4.16 -1.57 -5.04
CA ALA A 374 -4.49 -2.64 -4.11
C ALA A 374 -5.96 -3.10 -4.10
N HIS A 375 -6.90 -2.23 -4.50
CA HIS A 375 -8.31 -2.58 -4.67
C HIS A 375 -8.55 -3.69 -5.70
N ARG A 376 -7.62 -3.92 -6.64
CA ARG A 376 -7.67 -5.04 -7.59
C ARG A 376 -7.42 -6.40 -6.94
N TYR A 377 -6.62 -6.44 -5.88
CA TYR A 377 -6.17 -7.67 -5.23
C TYR A 377 -6.88 -7.93 -3.91
N VAL A 378 -7.38 -6.88 -3.26
CA VAL A 378 -8.06 -6.95 -1.96
C VAL A 378 -9.42 -6.23 -2.03
N PRO A 379 -10.34 -6.68 -2.90
CA PRO A 379 -11.63 -6.03 -3.06
C PRO A 379 -12.52 -6.19 -1.81
N ASN A 380 -13.47 -5.28 -1.62
CA ASN A 380 -14.50 -5.38 -0.61
C ASN A 380 -15.44 -6.59 -0.90
N ALA A 381 -15.82 -7.31 0.16
CA ALA A 381 -16.51 -8.60 0.08
C ALA A 381 -17.89 -8.54 -0.61
N GLU A 382 -18.55 -7.38 -0.56
CA GLU A 382 -19.89 -7.20 -1.13
C GLU A 382 -19.88 -7.17 -2.67
N THR A 383 -18.71 -7.02 -3.30
CA THR A 383 -18.64 -6.61 -4.71
C THR A 383 -18.40 -7.76 -5.69
N GLU A 384 -17.89 -8.94 -5.29
CA GLU A 384 -17.55 -9.98 -6.29
C GLU A 384 -17.63 -11.46 -5.83
N THR A 385 -18.18 -12.31 -6.71
CA THR A 385 -18.28 -13.79 -6.67
C THR A 385 -16.97 -14.53 -7.03
N ARG A 386 -15.83 -13.85 -6.89
CA ARG A 386 -14.50 -14.35 -7.26
C ARG A 386 -13.89 -15.21 -6.12
N ILE A 387 -13.21 -16.33 -6.41
CA ILE A 387 -12.17 -16.88 -5.50
C ILE A 387 -11.13 -15.77 -5.36
N GLN A 388 -10.86 -15.28 -4.16
CA GLN A 388 -9.95 -14.14 -3.97
C GLN A 388 -8.71 -14.64 -3.26
N SER A 389 -7.89 -15.44 -3.96
CA SER A 389 -6.67 -16.02 -3.38
C SER A 389 -5.71 -14.90 -2.95
N ALA A 390 -5.56 -13.86 -3.78
CA ALA A 390 -4.74 -12.71 -3.43
C ALA A 390 -5.26 -12.01 -2.17
N ARG A 391 -6.57 -11.78 -2.08
CA ARG A 391 -7.20 -11.17 -0.89
C ARG A 391 -6.93 -11.98 0.36
N LYS A 392 -7.12 -13.31 0.33
CA LYS A 392 -6.88 -14.17 1.51
C LYS A 392 -5.42 -14.09 1.95
N SER A 393 -4.48 -14.15 1.00
CA SER A 393 -3.05 -14.05 1.27
C SER A 393 -2.68 -12.69 1.88
N LEU A 394 -3.19 -11.59 1.30
CA LEU A 394 -2.95 -10.23 1.79
C LEU A 394 -3.66 -9.93 3.11
N GLU A 395 -4.88 -10.43 3.34
CA GLU A 395 -5.57 -10.35 4.64
C GLU A 395 -4.81 -11.09 5.74
N ARG A 396 -4.23 -12.26 5.42
CA ARG A 396 -3.36 -13.00 6.35
C ARG A 396 -2.12 -12.20 6.68
N ILE A 397 -1.47 -11.59 5.69
CA ILE A 397 -0.31 -10.70 5.91
C ILE A 397 -0.70 -9.50 6.76
N ALA A 398 -1.85 -8.87 6.52
CA ALA A 398 -2.29 -7.72 7.31
C ALA A 398 -2.56 -8.08 8.78
N LYS A 399 -3.06 -9.30 9.06
CA LYS A 399 -3.35 -9.77 10.43
C LYS A 399 -2.11 -10.31 11.15
N GLU A 400 -1.22 -10.98 10.43
CA GLU A 400 -0.13 -11.76 11.03
C GLU A 400 1.28 -11.29 10.62
N GLY A 401 1.43 -10.52 9.55
CA GLY A 401 2.70 -10.12 8.94
C GLY A 401 3.63 -9.43 9.92
N ARG A 402 3.09 -8.53 10.76
CA ARG A 402 3.83 -7.88 11.86
C ARG A 402 4.61 -8.86 12.73
N LYS A 403 4.03 -10.03 13.05
CA LYS A 403 4.64 -11.05 13.92
C LYS A 403 5.86 -11.72 13.26
N TYR A 404 5.94 -11.68 11.93
CA TYR A 404 6.97 -12.36 11.15
C TYR A 404 7.87 -11.40 10.36
N GLY A 405 7.77 -10.09 10.61
CA GLY A 405 8.62 -9.09 9.94
C GLY A 405 8.20 -8.76 8.52
N VAL A 406 6.94 -9.00 8.14
CA VAL A 406 6.40 -8.58 6.85
C VAL A 406 5.55 -7.34 7.04
N SER A 407 5.95 -6.24 6.40
CA SER A 407 5.16 -5.02 6.31
C SER A 407 4.40 -4.98 4.99
N LEU A 408 3.20 -4.40 5.01
CA LEU A 408 2.33 -4.26 3.85
C LEU A 408 2.13 -2.77 3.60
N GLY A 409 2.43 -2.32 2.40
CA GLY A 409 2.15 -0.97 1.90
C GLY A 409 1.06 -1.04 0.84
N LEU A 410 -0.11 -0.46 1.09
CA LEU A 410 -1.23 -0.49 0.15
C LEU A 410 -1.36 0.85 -0.55
N VAL A 411 -1.36 0.85 -1.88
CA VAL A 411 -1.59 2.06 -2.67
C VAL A 411 -2.86 1.89 -3.46
N SER A 412 -3.83 2.80 -3.30
CA SER A 412 -5.11 2.69 -4.01
C SER A 412 -5.78 4.04 -4.25
N GLN A 413 -6.42 4.16 -5.41
CA GLN A 413 -7.26 5.29 -5.80
C GLN A 413 -8.74 5.12 -5.47
N ARG A 414 -9.16 3.91 -5.12
CA ARG A 414 -10.53 3.57 -4.72
C ARG A 414 -10.50 2.92 -3.33
N PRO A 415 -10.36 3.70 -2.25
CA PRO A 415 -10.35 3.14 -0.91
C PRO A 415 -11.69 2.42 -0.60
N SER A 416 -12.85 2.89 -1.07
CA SER A 416 -14.13 2.22 -0.78
C SER A 416 -14.27 0.83 -1.36
N ASP A 417 -13.47 0.52 -2.40
CA ASP A 417 -13.44 -0.78 -3.06
C ASP A 417 -12.46 -1.75 -2.37
N LEU A 418 -11.69 -1.30 -1.37
CA LEU A 418 -10.72 -2.10 -0.63
C LEU A 418 -11.39 -2.83 0.54
N SER A 419 -10.87 -4.00 0.93
CA SER A 419 -11.29 -4.72 2.14
C SER A 419 -11.03 -3.89 3.40
N GLU A 420 -12.09 -3.58 4.13
CA GLU A 420 -12.03 -2.93 5.46
C GLU A 420 -11.18 -3.75 6.45
N ALA A 421 -11.23 -5.07 6.35
CA ALA A 421 -10.44 -5.97 7.20
C ALA A 421 -8.93 -5.83 6.99
N VAL A 422 -8.48 -5.35 5.82
CA VAL A 422 -7.07 -5.07 5.54
C VAL A 422 -6.73 -3.63 5.87
N LEU A 423 -7.59 -2.67 5.46
CA LEU A 423 -7.32 -1.26 5.70
C LEU A 423 -7.27 -0.91 7.19
N SER A 424 -8.17 -1.50 7.99
CA SER A 424 -8.18 -1.32 9.47
C SER A 424 -6.92 -1.84 10.16
N GLN A 425 -6.12 -2.69 9.50
CA GLN A 425 -4.82 -3.14 10.02
C GLN A 425 -3.67 -2.19 9.66
N CYS A 426 -3.91 -1.21 8.79
CA CYS A 426 -2.92 -0.18 8.45
C CYS A 426 -2.85 0.85 9.57
N GLY A 427 -1.79 0.76 10.37
CA GLY A 427 -1.54 1.66 11.49
C GLY A 427 -1.15 3.07 11.05
N THR A 428 -0.77 3.28 9.79
CA THR A 428 -0.50 4.62 9.22
C THR A 428 -1.25 4.80 7.91
N ILE A 429 -1.98 5.90 7.77
CA ILE A 429 -2.73 6.23 6.55
C ILE A 429 -2.27 7.60 6.05
N LEU A 430 -1.85 7.63 4.79
CA LEU A 430 -1.55 8.84 4.03
C LEU A 430 -2.70 9.07 3.06
N SER A 431 -3.47 10.13 3.28
CA SER A 431 -4.63 10.47 2.45
C SER A 431 -4.36 11.74 1.66
N MET A 432 -4.31 11.59 0.34
CA MET A 432 -4.23 12.68 -0.62
C MET A 432 -5.63 13.15 -1.00
N ARG A 433 -5.74 14.10 -1.94
CA ARG A 433 -7.04 14.64 -2.37
C ARG A 433 -8.03 13.53 -2.76
N MET A 434 -9.24 13.63 -2.23
CA MET A 434 -10.36 12.75 -2.52
C MET A 434 -11.65 13.54 -2.73
N ASN A 435 -12.28 13.34 -3.87
CA ASN A 435 -13.50 14.06 -4.23
C ASN A 435 -14.79 13.26 -3.94
N ASN A 436 -14.69 11.93 -3.91
CA ASN A 436 -15.82 11.04 -3.70
C ASN A 436 -16.18 10.95 -2.20
N ASP A 437 -17.43 11.23 -1.86
CA ASP A 437 -17.94 11.16 -0.49
C ASP A 437 -17.85 9.76 0.11
N ARG A 438 -18.09 8.72 -0.69
CA ARG A 438 -17.99 7.32 -0.25
C ARG A 438 -16.56 6.96 0.16
N ASP A 439 -15.59 7.37 -0.66
CA ASP A 439 -14.16 7.14 -0.38
C ASP A 439 -13.73 7.89 0.88
N ARG A 440 -14.15 9.16 1.04
CA ARG A 440 -13.86 9.94 2.24
C ARG A 440 -14.45 9.33 3.49
N ALA A 441 -15.71 8.90 3.45
CA ALA A 441 -16.37 8.27 4.59
C ALA A 441 -15.64 6.97 4.99
N PHE A 442 -15.25 6.16 4.00
CA PHE A 442 -14.52 4.91 4.24
C PHE A 442 -13.14 5.13 4.88
N VAL A 443 -12.38 6.12 4.38
CA VAL A 443 -11.10 6.50 5.00
C VAL A 443 -11.30 7.05 6.40
N THR A 444 -12.33 7.88 6.61
CA THR A 444 -12.64 8.46 7.93
C THR A 444 -12.94 7.37 8.95
N ALA A 445 -13.70 6.34 8.58
CA ALA A 445 -14.00 5.21 9.45
C ALA A 445 -12.76 4.35 9.78
N SER A 446 -11.76 4.34 8.90
CA SER A 446 -10.54 3.54 9.07
C SER A 446 -9.40 4.31 9.75
N MET A 447 -9.51 5.63 9.89
CA MET A 447 -8.46 6.45 10.51
C MET A 447 -8.53 6.38 12.05
N PRO A 448 -7.37 6.43 12.73
CA PRO A 448 -7.33 6.57 14.18
C PRO A 448 -8.01 7.86 14.68
N GLU A 449 -8.51 7.82 15.92
CA GLU A 449 -9.23 8.91 16.58
C GLU A 449 -8.47 10.25 16.53
N GLY A 450 -9.20 11.36 16.36
CA GLY A 450 -8.63 12.73 16.37
C GLY A 450 -8.21 13.28 15.00
N SER A 451 -8.56 12.62 13.90
CA SER A 451 -8.22 13.03 12.52
C SER A 451 -9.34 13.76 11.78
N GLU A 452 -10.55 13.86 12.34
CA GLU A 452 -11.76 14.39 11.68
C GLU A 452 -11.58 15.81 11.10
N SER A 453 -10.94 16.72 11.83
CA SER A 453 -10.67 18.09 11.36
C SER A 453 -9.76 18.14 10.14
N PHE A 454 -8.75 17.28 10.10
CA PHE A 454 -7.87 17.17 8.94
C PHE A 454 -8.65 16.57 7.77
N LEU A 455 -9.45 15.53 8.00
CA LEU A 455 -10.23 14.84 6.97
C LEU A 455 -11.24 15.74 6.25
N ALA A 456 -11.80 16.73 6.94
CA ALA A 456 -12.66 17.74 6.32
C ALA A 456 -11.96 18.53 5.19
N SER A 457 -10.63 18.60 5.20
CA SER A 457 -9.83 19.28 4.17
C SER A 457 -9.41 18.39 2.99
N LEU A 458 -9.72 17.09 2.99
CA LEU A 458 -9.35 16.18 1.90
C LEU A 458 -9.77 16.68 0.50
N PRO A 459 -10.98 17.24 0.28
CA PRO A 459 -11.38 17.72 -1.05
C PRO A 459 -10.56 18.94 -1.54
N THR A 460 -10.00 19.72 -0.62
CA THR A 460 -9.34 21.00 -0.91
C THR A 460 -7.81 20.90 -0.94
N LEU A 461 -7.25 19.73 -0.65
CA LEU A 461 -5.81 19.49 -0.76
C LEU A 461 -5.31 19.74 -2.18
N GLN A 462 -4.14 20.37 -2.29
CA GLN A 462 -3.46 20.53 -3.57
C GLN A 462 -2.70 19.26 -3.95
N ASN A 463 -2.26 19.17 -5.21
CA ASN A 463 -1.32 18.14 -5.61
C ASN A 463 -0.05 18.25 -4.75
N ARG A 464 0.52 17.10 -4.38
CA ARG A 464 1.65 16.99 -3.44
C ARG A 464 1.32 17.40 -2.00
N GLU A 465 0.06 17.46 -1.64
CA GLU A 465 -0.36 17.54 -0.24
C GLU A 465 -1.06 16.26 0.18
N CYS A 466 -0.80 15.84 1.41
CA CYS A 466 -1.49 14.72 2.03
C CYS A 466 -1.72 14.99 3.51
N ILE A 467 -2.70 14.29 4.08
CA ILE A 467 -2.89 14.16 5.51
C ILE A 467 -2.28 12.83 5.93
N ILE A 468 -1.45 12.87 6.96
CA ILE A 468 -0.82 11.67 7.53
C ILE A 468 -1.40 11.49 8.91
N ALA A 469 -1.97 10.31 9.16
CA ALA A 469 -2.54 9.94 10.44
C ALA A 469 -2.09 8.53 10.85
N GLY A 470 -2.11 8.29 12.16
CA GLY A 470 -1.74 7.00 12.74
C GLY A 470 -0.33 6.96 13.34
N GLU A 471 0.20 5.77 13.51
CA GLU A 471 1.36 5.45 14.35
C GLU A 471 2.68 5.94 13.76
N GLY A 472 2.75 6.07 12.42
CA GLY A 472 3.91 6.64 11.72
C GLY A 472 4.07 8.16 11.86
N ALA A 473 3.08 8.86 12.39
CA ALA A 473 3.15 10.30 12.67
C ALA A 473 3.03 10.57 14.18
N PRO A 474 3.57 11.65 14.73
CA PRO A 474 3.39 12.00 16.15
C PRO A 474 1.98 12.50 16.47
N CYS A 475 1.30 13.10 15.50
CA CYS A 475 -0.12 13.47 15.52
C CYS A 475 -0.60 13.61 14.07
N PRO A 476 -1.92 13.66 13.82
CA PRO A 476 -2.42 13.94 12.48
C PRO A 476 -1.85 15.26 11.95
N MET A 477 -1.29 15.24 10.75
CA MET A 477 -0.66 16.42 10.14
C MET A 477 -0.95 16.52 8.65
N ARG A 478 -1.13 17.75 8.17
CA ARG A 478 -1.15 18.05 6.74
C ARG A 478 0.27 18.35 6.29
N VAL A 479 0.73 17.62 5.29
CA VAL A 479 2.11 17.68 4.80
C VAL A 479 2.10 18.10 3.34
N ARG A 480 2.99 19.04 2.99
CA ARG A 480 3.40 19.30 1.62
C ARG A 480 4.64 18.45 1.33
N LEU A 481 4.50 17.52 0.40
CA LEU A 481 5.54 16.54 0.07
C LEU A 481 6.69 17.19 -0.70
N ASP A 482 7.91 16.73 -0.41
CA ASP A 482 9.11 17.13 -1.13
C ASP A 482 9.00 16.80 -2.63
N PHE A 483 9.68 17.58 -3.47
CA PHE A 483 9.84 17.23 -4.87
C PHE A 483 10.86 16.10 -5.02
N LEU A 484 10.52 15.11 -5.84
CA LEU A 484 11.50 14.19 -6.41
C LEU A 484 12.04 14.75 -7.72
N GLU A 485 13.31 14.48 -8.01
CA GLU A 485 13.90 14.69 -9.35
C GLU A 485 13.18 13.81 -10.38
N GLU A 486 13.21 14.19 -11.66
CA GLU A 486 12.39 13.55 -12.70
C GLU A 486 12.74 12.06 -12.89
N GLU A 487 14.02 11.74 -12.77
CA GLU A 487 14.60 10.40 -12.88
C GLU A 487 14.18 9.49 -11.73
N LEU A 488 13.82 10.06 -10.57
CA LEU A 488 13.40 9.33 -9.37
C LEU A 488 11.87 9.15 -9.31
N ARG A 489 11.12 9.70 -10.27
CA ARG A 489 9.66 9.61 -10.32
C ARG A 489 9.22 8.37 -11.10
N PRO A 490 8.06 7.77 -10.75
CA PRO A 490 7.45 6.73 -11.58
C PRO A 490 7.06 7.28 -12.96
N ALA A 491 7.05 6.44 -13.99
CA ALA A 491 6.66 6.79 -15.36
C ALA A 491 5.13 6.92 -15.52
N SER A 492 4.51 7.76 -14.68
CA SER A 492 3.06 7.93 -14.56
C SER A 492 2.55 9.25 -15.16
N ASP A 493 3.33 9.87 -16.05
CA ASP A 493 2.98 11.17 -16.63
C ASP A 493 1.84 11.01 -17.64
N ASP A 494 0.77 11.81 -17.49
CA ASP A 494 -0.35 11.81 -18.43
C ASP A 494 0.14 12.23 -19.83
N PRO A 495 -0.34 11.57 -20.90
CA PRO A 495 0.03 11.93 -22.26
C PRO A 495 -0.36 13.39 -22.55
N ARG A 496 0.62 14.18 -23.01
CA ARG A 496 0.41 15.61 -23.35
C ARG A 496 -0.21 15.75 -24.74
N PHE A 497 -1.52 15.52 -24.83
CA PHE A 497 -2.27 15.56 -26.08
C PHE A 497 -2.01 16.84 -26.89
N THR A 498 -2.12 18.02 -26.28
CA THR A 498 -1.99 19.30 -27.01
C THR A 498 -0.59 19.52 -27.58
N GLU A 499 0.46 19.16 -26.85
CA GLU A 499 1.84 19.28 -27.34
C GLU A 499 2.10 18.26 -28.46
N SER A 500 1.65 17.02 -28.26
CA SER A 500 1.83 15.92 -29.21
C SER A 500 1.03 16.15 -30.50
N TRP A 501 -0.21 16.65 -30.43
CA TRP A 501 -1.08 16.90 -31.59
C TRP A 501 -0.69 18.17 -32.38
N ARG A 502 0.15 19.04 -31.81
CA ARG A 502 0.72 20.19 -32.52
C ARG A 502 1.91 19.82 -33.41
N GLN A 503 2.43 18.62 -33.23
CA GLN A 503 3.56 18.09 -33.99
C GLN A 503 3.03 17.02 -34.94
N ASP A 504 3.47 17.06 -36.21
CA ASP A 504 3.26 15.93 -37.10
C ASP A 504 4.19 14.77 -36.70
N ILE A 505 3.80 13.54 -37.03
CA ILE A 505 4.60 12.35 -36.71
C ILE A 505 5.66 12.19 -37.80
N ASP A 506 6.92 12.49 -37.46
CA ASP A 506 8.05 12.51 -38.42
C ASP A 506 8.38 11.14 -39.06
N CYS A 507 7.80 10.03 -38.59
CA CYS A 507 7.98 8.67 -39.12
C CYS A 507 6.71 7.80 -38.96
N LEU A 508 5.55 8.30 -39.45
CA LEU A 508 4.25 7.63 -39.24
C LEU A 508 4.23 6.17 -39.72
N ASP A 509 4.80 5.88 -40.89
CA ASP A 509 4.80 4.53 -41.43
C ASP A 509 5.62 3.56 -40.57
N GLU A 510 6.77 3.98 -40.04
CA GLU A 510 7.57 3.16 -39.13
C GLU A 510 6.84 2.94 -37.81
N LEU A 511 6.30 4.01 -37.21
CA LEU A 511 5.53 3.94 -35.98
C LEU A 511 4.36 2.96 -36.13
N VAL A 512 3.56 3.11 -37.18
CA VAL A 512 2.38 2.27 -37.43
C VAL A 512 2.80 0.82 -37.69
N ASN A 513 3.79 0.59 -38.56
CA ASN A 513 4.21 -0.76 -38.91
C ASN A 513 4.86 -1.50 -37.75
N ASP A 514 5.70 -0.83 -36.96
CA ASP A 514 6.35 -1.42 -35.80
C ASP A 514 5.34 -1.64 -34.66
N THR A 515 4.42 -0.70 -34.43
CA THR A 515 3.33 -0.90 -33.45
C THR A 515 2.44 -2.07 -33.84
N ILE A 516 2.06 -2.19 -35.12
CA ILE A 516 1.28 -3.33 -35.62
C ILE A 516 2.09 -4.63 -35.49
N ARG A 517 3.41 -4.60 -35.74
CA ARG A 517 4.29 -5.76 -35.59
C ARG A 517 4.36 -6.21 -34.13
N ASN A 518 4.48 -5.27 -33.19
CA ASN A 518 4.50 -5.53 -31.75
C ASN A 518 3.15 -6.07 -31.27
N TRP A 519 2.05 -5.44 -31.68
CA TRP A 519 0.69 -5.91 -31.38
C TRP A 519 0.47 -7.35 -31.89
N ARG A 520 0.88 -7.66 -33.13
CA ARG A 520 0.79 -9.02 -33.68
C ARG A 520 1.67 -10.04 -32.96
N ARG A 521 2.78 -9.61 -32.37
CA ARG A 521 3.67 -10.46 -31.54
C ARG A 521 3.18 -10.60 -30.10
N GLY A 522 2.19 -9.80 -29.69
CA GLY A 522 1.73 -9.75 -28.29
C GLY A 522 2.78 -9.18 -27.33
N VAL A 523 3.76 -8.46 -27.85
CA VAL A 523 4.79 -7.77 -27.07
C VAL A 523 4.37 -6.30 -26.99
N ARG A 524 4.32 -5.75 -25.77
CA ARG A 524 4.01 -4.33 -25.55
C ARG A 524 5.25 -3.48 -25.69
#